data_AF-A0A1W0WZB5-F1
#
_entry.id   AF-A0A1W0WZB5-F1
#
_cell.length_a   1.000
_cell.length_b   1.000
_cell.length_c   1.000
_cell.angle_alpha   90.00
_cell.angle_beta   90.00
_cell.angle_gamma   90.00
#
_symmetry.space_group_name_H-M   'P 1'
#
loop_
_entity.id
_entity.type
_entity.pdbx_description
1 polymer ?
#
loop_
_entity_poly.entity_id
_entity_poly.type
_entity_poly.pdbx_seq_one_letter_code
_entity_poly.pdbx_strand_id
1 'polypeptide(L)'
;MWYHPLVAEALLVYGEERITAVLAASTADNTVIFAATQAGAVRKVLVKTRQLAMEYGVIYLESSKAGDRNLPSGPSSLTHPGAFLYALTKQQVIKAAVAECGIYSTCSDCIRSQDPFCGWCTLKNRCTQQQECRFLDHTARLTGRSGSDGSPPKWLPFSAGQCIDFYLDYSRPHSCHSA
;
A
#
# COMPACT_ATOMS: atom_id res chain seq x y z
N MET A 1 -31.78 31.93 14.67
CA MET A 1 -30.62 31.05 14.98
C MET A 1 -29.89 30.80 13.67
N TRP A 2 -28.68 31.31 13.49
CA TRP A 2 -27.93 31.20 12.23
C TRP A 2 -26.99 29.99 12.28
N TYR A 3 -27.14 29.06 11.33
CA TYR A 3 -26.24 27.93 11.17
C TYR A 3 -25.01 28.37 10.39
N HIS A 4 -23.82 28.12 10.95
CA HIS A 4 -22.56 28.27 10.23
C HIS A 4 -22.16 26.88 9.72
N PRO A 5 -21.92 26.71 8.41
CA PRO A 5 -21.48 25.43 7.88
C PRO A 5 -20.09 25.08 8.43
N LEU A 6 -19.84 23.78 8.60
CA LEU A 6 -18.48 23.30 8.86
C LEU A 6 -17.68 23.43 7.57
N VAL A 7 -16.59 24.19 7.62
CA VAL A 7 -15.70 24.44 6.47
C VAL A 7 -14.38 23.71 6.71
N ALA A 8 -13.86 23.11 5.64
CA ALA A 8 -12.53 22.51 5.62
C ALA A 8 -11.84 22.86 4.29
N GLU A 9 -10.52 22.97 4.33
CA GLU A 9 -9.71 23.09 3.11
C GLU A 9 -9.62 21.74 2.40
N ALA A 10 -9.76 21.75 1.08
CA ALA A 10 -9.65 20.54 0.28
C ALA A 10 -8.19 20.06 0.26
N LEU A 11 -7.98 18.79 0.61
CA LEU A 11 -6.66 18.18 0.61
C LEU A 11 -6.16 17.84 -0.82
N LEU A 12 -7.10 17.50 -1.71
CA LEU A 12 -6.89 17.23 -3.13
C LEU A 12 -8.16 17.60 -3.91
N VAL A 13 -7.99 18.05 -5.16
CA VAL A 13 -9.08 18.38 -6.09
C VAL A 13 -8.81 17.70 -7.42
N TYR A 14 -9.79 16.95 -7.93
CA TYR A 14 -9.73 16.29 -9.22
C TYR A 14 -10.63 17.05 -10.20
N GLY A 15 -10.04 17.78 -11.15
CA GLY A 15 -10.78 18.62 -12.10
C GLY A 15 -11.40 17.86 -13.27
N GLU A 16 -10.67 16.87 -13.81
CA GLU A 16 -11.06 16.12 -15.01
C GLU A 16 -11.81 14.80 -14.68
N GLU A 17 -11.74 14.37 -13.43
CA GLU A 17 -12.32 13.10 -12.96
C GLU A 17 -13.21 13.32 -11.74
N ARG A 18 -14.42 12.75 -11.78
CA ARG A 18 -15.39 12.75 -10.69
C ARG A 18 -15.13 11.56 -9.76
N ILE A 19 -14.81 11.87 -8.51
CA ILE A 19 -14.72 10.85 -7.46
C ILE A 19 -16.11 10.26 -7.18
N THR A 20 -16.20 8.92 -7.17
CA THR A 20 -17.45 8.17 -6.94
C THR A 20 -17.51 7.53 -5.56
N ALA A 21 -16.37 7.17 -4.98
CA ALA A 21 -16.28 6.60 -3.64
C ALA A 21 -14.91 6.92 -3.02
N VAL A 22 -14.86 7.02 -1.70
CA VAL A 22 -13.64 7.29 -0.94
C VAL A 22 -13.54 6.29 0.21
N LEU A 23 -12.35 5.75 0.44
CA LEU A 23 -12.03 4.90 1.58
C LEU A 23 -10.72 5.38 2.21
N ALA A 24 -10.74 5.66 3.51
CA ALA A 24 -9.53 5.86 4.28
C ALA A 24 -9.04 4.52 4.83
N ALA A 25 -7.75 4.27 4.72
CA ALA A 25 -7.06 3.13 5.29
C ALA A 25 -5.84 3.63 6.09
N SER A 26 -5.47 2.89 7.11
CA SER A 26 -4.28 3.17 7.89
C SER A 26 -3.27 2.06 7.68
N THR A 27 -2.02 2.43 7.46
CA THR A 27 -0.88 1.54 7.67
C THR A 27 -0.33 1.78 9.08
N ALA A 28 0.84 1.25 9.45
CA ALA A 28 1.40 1.44 10.79
C ALA A 28 1.53 2.93 11.17
N ASP A 29 2.05 3.75 10.25
CA ASP A 29 2.42 5.14 10.52
C ASP A 29 1.78 6.14 9.54
N ASN A 30 0.92 5.69 8.63
CA ASN A 30 0.41 6.53 7.55
C ASN A 30 -1.09 6.37 7.36
N THR A 31 -1.73 7.45 6.90
CA THR A 31 -3.11 7.40 6.39
C THR A 31 -3.07 7.44 4.86
N VAL A 32 -3.70 6.45 4.25
CA VAL A 32 -3.89 6.36 2.81
C VAL A 32 -5.36 6.56 2.47
N ILE A 33 -5.64 7.40 1.49
CA ILE A 33 -6.96 7.58 0.91
C ILE A 33 -6.98 6.86 -0.44
N PHE A 34 -7.96 5.98 -0.61
CA PHE A 34 -8.34 5.41 -1.90
C PHE A 34 -9.52 6.19 -2.44
N ALA A 35 -9.36 6.83 -3.60
CA ALA A 35 -10.42 7.59 -4.26
C ALA A 35 -10.78 6.94 -5.59
N ALA A 36 -11.95 6.29 -5.64
CA ALA A 36 -12.48 5.70 -6.87
C ALA A 36 -13.00 6.79 -7.80
N THR A 37 -12.78 6.61 -9.10
CA THR A 37 -13.18 7.55 -10.15
C THR A 37 -14.27 6.94 -11.02
N GLN A 38 -15.07 7.79 -11.66
CA GLN A 38 -16.10 7.34 -12.60
C GLN A 38 -15.54 6.58 -13.80
N ALA A 39 -14.25 6.75 -14.10
CA ALA A 39 -13.53 6.08 -15.20
C ALA A 39 -13.05 4.66 -14.84
N GLY A 40 -13.31 4.17 -13.61
CA GLY A 40 -12.87 2.85 -13.19
C GLY A 40 -11.42 2.79 -12.70
N ALA A 41 -10.87 3.92 -12.24
CA ALA A 41 -9.58 3.95 -11.55
C ALA A 41 -9.77 4.15 -10.05
N VAL A 42 -8.79 3.73 -9.25
CA VAL A 42 -8.69 4.09 -7.83
C VAL A 42 -7.35 4.79 -7.61
N ARG A 43 -7.41 6.08 -7.29
CA ARG A 43 -6.25 6.89 -6.93
C ARG A 43 -5.80 6.54 -5.51
N LYS A 44 -4.49 6.32 -5.32
CA LYS A 44 -3.85 6.04 -4.03
C LYS A 44 -3.16 7.31 -3.55
N VAL A 45 -3.62 7.83 -2.42
CA VAL A 45 -3.18 9.12 -1.89
C VAL A 45 -2.61 8.93 -0.49
N LEU A 46 -1.38 9.35 -0.28
CA LEU A 46 -0.75 9.42 1.04
C LEU A 46 -1.03 10.78 1.68
N VAL A 47 -1.66 10.78 2.85
CA VAL A 47 -1.83 11.98 3.68
C VAL A 47 -0.56 12.20 4.48
N LYS A 48 0.17 13.28 4.20
CA LYS A 48 1.42 13.63 4.91
C LYS A 48 1.14 14.55 6.11
N THR A 49 0.27 15.53 5.93
CA THR A 49 -0.15 16.48 6.97
C THR A 49 -1.63 16.82 6.79
N ARG A 50 -2.17 17.72 7.63
CA ARG A 50 -3.56 18.18 7.51
C ARG A 50 -3.84 18.95 6.20
N GLN A 51 -2.81 19.48 5.55
CA GLN A 51 -2.92 20.30 4.33
C GLN A 51 -2.11 19.74 3.16
N LEU A 52 -1.39 18.63 3.36
CA LEU A 52 -0.55 18.04 2.33
C LEU A 52 -0.89 16.57 2.14
N ALA A 53 -1.31 16.24 0.92
CA ALA A 53 -1.37 14.87 0.46
C ALA A 53 -0.67 14.74 -0.90
N MET A 54 -0.29 13.51 -1.20
CA MET A 54 0.42 13.17 -2.43
C MET A 54 -0.21 11.93 -3.03
N GLU A 55 -0.66 12.02 -4.28
CA GLU A 55 -0.96 10.82 -5.06
C GLU A 55 0.36 10.10 -5.36
N TYR A 56 0.40 8.80 -5.08
CA TYR A 56 1.60 7.97 -5.26
C TYR A 56 1.35 6.74 -6.15
N GLY A 57 0.11 6.50 -6.57
CA GLY A 57 -0.21 5.40 -7.47
C GLY A 57 -1.67 5.35 -7.87
N VAL A 58 -1.96 4.49 -8.84
CA VAL A 58 -3.30 4.26 -9.38
C VAL A 58 -3.52 2.77 -9.55
N ILE A 59 -4.70 2.27 -9.15
CA ILE A 59 -5.18 0.94 -9.49
C ILE A 59 -6.20 1.09 -10.60
N TYR A 60 -5.90 0.55 -11.78
CA TYR A 60 -6.87 0.44 -12.86
C TYR A 60 -7.74 -0.78 -12.62
N LEU A 61 -9.04 -0.57 -12.45
CA LEU A 61 -10.01 -1.64 -12.29
C LEU A 61 -10.42 -2.08 -13.69
N GLU A 62 -9.69 -3.02 -14.28
CA GLU A 62 -10.08 -3.60 -15.58
C GLU A 62 -11.47 -4.22 -15.47
N SER A 63 -12.42 -3.66 -16.22
CA SER A 63 -13.83 -3.91 -16.00
C SER A 63 -14.57 -4.47 -17.21
N SER A 64 -13.93 -4.77 -18.34
CA SER A 64 -14.62 -5.48 -19.42
C SER A 64 -13.70 -6.37 -20.25
N LYS A 65 -14.16 -7.60 -20.50
CA LYS A 65 -13.74 -8.33 -21.70
C LYS A 65 -14.04 -7.46 -22.92
N ALA A 66 -13.10 -7.35 -23.84
CA ALA A 66 -13.24 -6.56 -25.06
C ALA A 66 -14.60 -6.83 -25.74
N GLY A 67 -15.47 -5.82 -25.80
CA GLY A 67 -16.76 -5.90 -26.50
C GLY A 67 -17.95 -5.23 -25.79
N ASP A 68 -17.91 -5.02 -24.47
CA ASP A 68 -19.01 -4.36 -23.77
C ASP A 68 -18.88 -2.83 -23.84
N ARG A 69 -19.74 -2.19 -24.63
CA ARG A 69 -19.80 -0.73 -24.85
C ARG A 69 -20.37 0.05 -23.66
N ASN A 70 -20.78 -0.64 -22.60
CA ASN A 70 -21.18 0.01 -21.36
C ASN A 70 -19.94 0.49 -20.63
N LEU A 71 -19.72 1.81 -20.66
CA LEU A 71 -18.70 2.48 -19.84
C LEU A 71 -18.75 1.89 -18.42
N PRO A 72 -17.62 1.48 -17.84
CA PRO A 72 -17.60 0.95 -16.49
C PRO A 72 -18.30 1.96 -15.59
N SER A 73 -19.38 1.57 -14.92
CA SER A 73 -19.86 2.39 -13.83
C SER A 73 -18.75 2.37 -12.80
N GLY A 74 -18.04 3.49 -12.65
CA GLY A 74 -16.99 3.60 -11.65
C GLY A 74 -17.48 3.16 -10.27
N PRO A 75 -16.58 2.70 -9.40
CA PRO A 75 -16.96 2.04 -8.15
C PRO A 75 -17.89 2.91 -7.30
N SER A 76 -19.01 2.36 -6.85
CA SER A 76 -19.95 3.03 -5.94
C SER A 76 -19.58 2.86 -4.47
N SER A 77 -18.76 1.86 -4.15
CA SER A 77 -18.27 1.60 -2.79
C SER A 77 -16.92 0.90 -2.84
N LEU A 78 -16.12 1.13 -1.80
CA LEU A 78 -14.80 0.56 -1.58
C LEU A 78 -14.72 -0.07 -0.20
N THR A 79 -14.07 -1.22 -0.07
CA THR A 79 -13.68 -1.80 1.23
C THR A 79 -12.29 -2.44 1.14
N HIS A 80 -11.57 -2.48 2.26
CA HIS A 80 -10.20 -2.97 2.33
C HIS A 80 -9.97 -3.88 3.54
N PRO A 81 -10.34 -5.18 3.47
CA PRO A 81 -9.92 -6.16 4.45
C PRO A 81 -8.51 -6.67 4.13
N GLY A 82 -7.54 -6.34 4.97
CA GLY A 82 -6.20 -6.94 4.94
C GLY A 82 -5.34 -6.45 3.77
N ALA A 83 -5.15 -7.30 2.74
CA ALA A 83 -4.21 -7.06 1.63
C ALA A 83 -4.88 -6.58 0.33
N PHE A 84 -6.22 -6.53 0.30
CA PHE A 84 -6.98 -6.35 -0.93
C PHE A 84 -7.99 -5.21 -0.81
N LEU A 85 -8.17 -4.48 -1.90
CA LEU A 85 -9.26 -3.56 -2.12
C LEU A 85 -10.37 -4.29 -2.87
N TYR A 86 -11.62 -4.11 -2.42
CA TYR A 86 -12.80 -4.57 -3.12
C TYR A 86 -13.58 -3.35 -3.60
N ALA A 87 -13.79 -3.26 -4.90
CA ALA A 87 -14.54 -2.21 -5.55
C ALA A 87 -15.88 -2.76 -6.05
N LEU A 88 -16.97 -2.21 -5.52
CA LEU A 88 -18.32 -2.54 -5.99
C LEU A 88 -18.67 -1.65 -7.17
N THR A 89 -19.00 -2.27 -8.30
CA THR A 89 -19.58 -1.60 -9.48
C THR A 89 -21.03 -2.05 -9.65
N LYS A 90 -21.75 -1.53 -10.65
CA LYS A 90 -23.13 -1.97 -10.90
C LYS A 90 -23.23 -3.45 -11.29
N GLN A 91 -22.24 -3.99 -12.01
CA GLN A 91 -22.30 -5.35 -12.54
C GLN A 91 -21.45 -6.37 -11.77
N GLN A 92 -20.43 -5.94 -11.05
CA GLN A 92 -19.43 -6.83 -10.48
C GLN A 92 -18.75 -6.28 -9.22
N VAL A 93 -18.16 -7.20 -8.46
CA VAL A 93 -17.21 -6.89 -7.40
C VAL A 93 -15.81 -7.19 -7.92
N ILE A 94 -14.96 -6.18 -7.96
CA ILE A 94 -13.57 -6.30 -8.43
C ILE A 94 -12.67 -6.36 -7.21
N LYS A 95 -11.78 -7.36 -7.16
CA LYS A 95 -10.75 -7.51 -6.13
C LYS A 95 -9.40 -7.09 -6.70
N ALA A 96 -8.73 -6.15 -6.06
CA ALA A 96 -7.39 -5.69 -6.44
C ALA A 96 -6.44 -5.72 -5.24
N ALA A 97 -5.16 -5.99 -5.44
CA ALA A 97 -4.16 -5.85 -4.38
C ALA A 97 -3.94 -4.36 -4.07
N VAL A 98 -3.80 -4.01 -2.78
CA VAL A 98 -3.49 -2.59 -2.44
C VAL A 98 -2.05 -2.22 -2.75
N ALA A 99 -1.15 -3.19 -2.79
CA ALA A 99 0.25 -3.02 -3.15
C ALA A 99 0.87 -4.34 -3.60
N GLU A 100 1.80 -4.25 -4.54
CA GLU A 100 2.55 -5.37 -5.12
C GLU A 100 4.02 -5.31 -4.68
N CYS A 101 4.27 -5.41 -3.37
CA CYS A 101 5.61 -5.19 -2.82
C CYS A 101 6.67 -6.17 -3.36
N GLY A 102 6.27 -7.38 -3.78
CA GLY A 102 7.17 -8.42 -4.27
C GLY A 102 7.92 -8.07 -5.56
N ILE A 103 7.55 -6.99 -6.26
CA ILE A 103 8.30 -6.52 -7.44
C ILE A 103 9.67 -5.94 -7.07
N TYR A 104 9.85 -5.50 -5.81
CA TYR A 104 11.10 -4.92 -5.33
C TYR A 104 11.98 -6.00 -4.70
N SER A 105 13.11 -6.28 -5.33
CA SER A 105 14.02 -7.36 -4.95
C SER A 105 15.10 -6.95 -3.94
N THR A 106 15.34 -5.65 -3.75
CA THR A 106 16.35 -5.10 -2.84
C THR A 106 15.70 -4.25 -1.74
N CYS A 107 16.42 -4.04 -0.63
CA CYS A 107 15.97 -3.19 0.46
C CYS A 107 15.82 -1.76 -0.08
N SER A 108 16.83 -1.27 -0.79
CA SER A 108 16.83 0.08 -1.37
C SER A 108 15.67 0.31 -2.33
N ASP A 109 15.37 -0.64 -3.24
CA ASP A 109 14.23 -0.50 -4.15
C ASP A 109 12.89 -0.53 -3.41
N CYS A 110 12.78 -1.40 -2.39
CA CYS A 110 11.58 -1.49 -1.56
C CYS A 110 11.27 -0.17 -0.84
N ILE A 111 12.28 0.45 -0.24
CA ILE A 111 12.13 1.73 0.46
C ILE A 111 11.87 2.88 -0.53
N ARG A 112 12.57 2.88 -1.68
CA ARG A 112 12.38 3.88 -2.74
C ARG A 112 11.03 3.80 -3.44
N SER A 113 10.30 2.69 -3.31
CA SER A 113 8.92 2.58 -3.81
C SER A 113 8.00 3.67 -3.25
N GLN A 114 8.30 4.17 -2.05
CA GLN A 114 7.46 5.11 -1.31
C GLN A 114 5.99 4.65 -1.16
N ASP A 115 5.72 3.33 -1.26
CA ASP A 115 4.39 2.77 -1.03
C ASP A 115 4.21 2.49 0.48
N PRO A 116 3.27 3.15 1.18
CA PRO A 116 3.01 2.97 2.61
C PRO A 116 2.64 1.56 3.04
N PHE A 117 2.22 0.71 2.10
CA PHE A 117 1.92 -0.70 2.37
C PHE A 117 3.14 -1.61 2.25
N CYS A 118 4.23 -1.13 1.66
CA CYS A 118 5.45 -1.90 1.44
C CYS A 118 6.54 -1.57 2.44
N GLY A 119 7.32 -2.61 2.76
CA GLY A 119 8.46 -2.51 3.64
C GLY A 119 9.33 -3.75 3.58
N TRP A 120 10.58 -3.60 4.00
CA TRP A 120 11.58 -4.65 3.92
C TRP A 120 11.47 -5.60 5.11
N CYS A 121 11.22 -6.87 4.85
CA CYS A 121 11.22 -7.90 5.87
C CYS A 121 12.64 -8.45 6.04
N THR A 122 13.42 -7.86 6.95
CA THR A 122 14.86 -8.12 7.13
C THR A 122 15.21 -9.60 7.21
N LEU A 123 14.46 -10.37 8.03
CA LEU A 123 14.72 -11.81 8.23
C LEU A 123 14.46 -12.67 6.99
N LYS A 124 13.69 -12.16 6.03
CA LYS A 124 13.28 -12.90 4.83
C LYS A 124 13.92 -12.37 3.55
N ASN A 125 14.71 -11.30 3.65
CA ASN A 125 15.39 -10.64 2.53
C ASN A 125 14.43 -10.36 1.35
N ARG A 126 13.26 -9.77 1.64
CA ARG A 126 12.22 -9.49 0.65
C ARG A 126 11.38 -8.28 1.04
N CYS A 127 10.85 -7.60 0.03
CA CYS A 127 9.86 -6.54 0.21
C CYS A 127 8.46 -7.16 0.34
N THR A 128 7.75 -6.84 1.43
CA THR A 128 6.42 -7.41 1.72
C THR A 128 5.50 -6.38 2.34
N GLN A 129 4.21 -6.72 2.42
CA GLN A 129 3.31 -6.05 3.34
C GLN A 129 3.64 -6.42 4.79
N GLN A 130 3.29 -5.56 5.75
CA GLN A 130 3.64 -5.75 7.17
C GLN A 130 3.08 -7.07 7.75
N GLN A 131 1.82 -7.38 7.43
CA GLN A 131 1.15 -8.61 7.87
C GLN A 131 1.89 -9.86 7.38
N GLU A 132 2.33 -9.90 6.12
CA GLU A 132 3.06 -11.03 5.55
C GLU A 132 4.42 -11.25 6.23
N CYS A 133 5.07 -10.19 6.71
CA CYS A 133 6.32 -10.31 7.45
C CYS A 133 6.11 -11.04 8.79
N ARG A 134 5.00 -10.78 9.50
CA ARG A 134 4.65 -11.43 10.78
C ARG A 134 4.30 -12.91 10.66
N PHE A 135 3.65 -13.34 9.58
CA PHE A 135 3.06 -14.68 9.50
C PHE A 135 4.02 -15.83 9.11
N LEU A 136 5.26 -15.59 8.69
CA LEU A 136 6.19 -16.69 8.36
C LEU A 136 7.26 -16.93 9.44
N ASP A 137 7.08 -16.42 10.64
CA ASP A 137 7.86 -16.84 11.81
C ASP A 137 7.26 -18.13 12.42
N HIS A 138 7.06 -19.16 11.59
CA HIS A 138 6.56 -20.45 12.04
C HIS A 138 7.59 -21.21 12.89
N THR A 139 8.88 -20.87 12.75
CA THR A 139 9.99 -21.45 13.53
C THR A 139 10.00 -20.97 14.98
N ALA A 140 9.56 -19.74 15.28
CA ALA A 140 9.41 -19.27 16.66
C ALA A 140 8.35 -20.06 17.46
N ARG A 141 7.26 -20.49 16.80
CA ARG A 141 6.24 -21.33 17.45
C ARG A 141 6.71 -22.76 17.70
N LEU A 142 7.54 -23.31 16.81
CA LEU A 142 8.00 -24.71 16.89
C LEU A 142 9.16 -24.93 17.87
N THR A 143 9.97 -23.90 18.11
CA THR A 143 11.19 -24.04 18.95
C THR A 143 10.96 -23.84 20.43
N GLY A 144 9.71 -23.57 20.87
CA GLY A 144 9.40 -23.28 22.28
C GLY A 144 10.18 -22.08 22.84
N ARG A 145 10.91 -21.36 22.00
CA ARG A 145 11.58 -20.12 22.32
C ARG A 145 10.46 -19.09 22.33
N SER A 146 9.88 -18.92 23.52
CA SER A 146 9.18 -17.68 23.84
C SER A 146 10.07 -16.57 23.32
N GLY A 147 9.58 -15.82 22.32
CA GLY A 147 10.18 -14.55 21.92
C GLY A 147 10.03 -13.57 23.08
N SER A 148 10.65 -13.88 24.22
CA SER A 148 10.69 -13.06 25.42
C SER A 148 11.65 -11.89 25.27
N ASP A 149 12.18 -11.67 24.05
CA ASP A 149 12.84 -10.41 23.74
C ASP A 149 11.86 -9.35 23.19
N GLY A 150 10.58 -9.69 22.96
CA GLY A 150 9.61 -8.69 22.49
C GLY A 150 9.95 -8.03 21.15
N SER A 151 11.01 -8.49 20.47
CA SER A 151 11.53 -7.93 19.23
C SER A 151 10.69 -8.46 18.06
N PRO A 152 9.80 -7.64 17.44
CA PRO A 152 9.05 -8.05 16.27
C PRO A 152 10.00 -8.36 15.11
N PRO A 153 9.61 -9.21 14.13
CA PRO A 153 10.35 -9.29 12.87
C PRO A 153 10.52 -7.87 12.33
N LYS A 154 11.78 -7.46 12.11
CA LYS A 154 12.13 -6.07 11.78
C LYS A 154 11.67 -5.77 10.34
N TRP A 155 10.38 -5.45 10.22
CA TRP A 155 9.76 -4.92 9.02
C TRP A 155 10.08 -3.43 8.97
N LEU A 156 10.91 -3.05 8.01
CA LEU A 156 11.32 -1.65 7.82
C LEU A 156 10.30 -0.98 6.89
N PRO A 157 9.52 0.00 7.36
CA PRO A 157 8.59 0.74 6.49
C PRO A 157 9.36 1.51 5.43
N PHE A 158 8.71 1.90 4.33
CA PHE A 158 9.30 2.76 3.30
C PHE A 158 9.90 4.09 3.83
N SER A 159 9.46 4.55 5.01
CA SER A 159 9.97 5.74 5.67
C SER A 159 11.25 5.50 6.49
N ALA A 160 11.73 4.26 6.57
CA ALA A 160 12.97 3.92 7.25
C ALA A 160 14.16 4.56 6.52
N GLY A 161 14.93 5.38 7.24
CA GLY A 161 16.05 6.14 6.66
C GLY A 161 17.32 5.32 6.37
N GLN A 162 17.36 4.03 6.71
CA GLN A 162 18.54 3.19 6.50
C GLN A 162 18.15 1.78 6.04
N CYS A 163 18.71 1.38 4.89
CA CYS A 163 18.63 0.05 4.31
C CYS A 163 20.04 -0.42 3.97
N ILE A 164 20.32 -1.71 4.18
CA ILE A 164 21.57 -2.35 3.73
C ILE A 164 21.16 -3.43 2.75
N ASP A 165 21.66 -3.33 1.52
CA ASP A 165 21.47 -4.37 0.51
C ASP A 165 22.56 -5.44 0.67
N PHE A 166 22.13 -6.69 0.86
CA PHE A 166 23.03 -7.83 0.85
C PHE A 166 23.16 -8.35 -0.59
N TYR A 167 24.06 -7.77 -1.37
CA TYR A 167 24.43 -8.33 -2.66
C TYR A 167 25.33 -9.55 -2.44
N LEU A 168 24.91 -10.72 -2.94
CA LEU A 168 25.79 -11.88 -3.09
C LEU A 168 26.70 -11.62 -4.29
N ASP A 169 27.85 -10.98 -4.05
CA ASP A 169 28.92 -10.94 -5.03
C ASP A 169 29.58 -12.32 -5.09
N TYR A 170 29.32 -13.08 -6.16
CA TYR A 170 29.97 -14.37 -6.42
C TYR A 170 31.50 -14.24 -6.59
N SER A 171 32.01 -13.02 -6.73
CA SER A 171 33.43 -12.69 -6.83
C SER A 171 34.08 -12.48 -5.46
N ARG A 172 33.30 -12.12 -4.43
CA ARG A 172 33.77 -11.85 -3.06
C ARG A 172 32.67 -12.16 -2.04
N PRO A 173 32.64 -13.37 -1.44
CA PRO A 173 31.54 -13.81 -0.59
C PRO A 173 31.37 -13.07 0.75
N HIS A 174 32.15 -12.01 1.03
CA HIS A 174 32.16 -11.30 2.32
C HIS A 174 32.36 -9.77 2.22
N SER A 175 31.84 -9.08 1.21
CA SER A 175 31.84 -7.60 1.19
C SER A 175 30.44 -7.03 1.46
N CYS A 176 30.29 -6.37 2.61
CA CYS A 176 29.16 -5.48 2.89
C CYS A 176 29.38 -4.16 2.14
N HIS A 177 28.51 -3.84 1.18
CA HIS A 177 28.52 -2.55 0.52
C HIS A 177 27.46 -1.65 1.16
N SER A 178 27.90 -0.51 1.69
CA SER A 178 27.03 0.60 2.08
C SER A 178 26.74 1.41 0.82
N ALA A 179 25.46 1.71 0.57
CA ALA A 179 25.08 2.75 -0.38
C ALA A 179 25.38 4.14 0.21
#